data_AF-A0A964ERS8-F1
#
_entry.id   AF-A0A964ERS8-F1
#
_cell.length_a   1.000
_cell.length_b   1.000
_cell.length_c   1.000
_cell.angle_alpha   90.00
_cell.angle_beta   90.00
_cell.angle_gamma   90.00
#
_symmetry.space_group_name_H-M   'P 1'
#
loop_
_entity.id
_entity.type
_entity.pdbx_description
1 polymer ?
#
loop_
_entity_poly.entity_id
_entity_poly.type
_entity_poly.pdbx_seq_one_letter_code
_entity_poly.pdbx_strand_id
1 'polypeptide(L)'
;MRRHAALLTALVATTLACCAHSGTRDLADTAPPDAVSHFPERFPNVYLGMPMAEWRATHPDAPPAEAGTFDFRIVVVEPQPVPGVEEVTWYFDTDLPGQPLYEAIVDYGSNAAGRTRAIEALGPSEGARPQWQYATSMGYPVRVWAFSTKIVVAAGMPGTEWDGEW
;
A
#
# COMPACT_ATOMS: atom_id res chain seq x y z
N MET A 1 -50.39 -29.46 57.86
CA MET A 1 -49.42 -28.92 58.83
C MET A 1 -48.32 -28.19 58.08
N ARG A 2 -48.08 -26.93 58.43
CA ARG A 2 -47.05 -26.05 57.87
C ARG A 2 -45.67 -26.52 58.32
N ARG A 3 -44.67 -26.52 57.44
CA ARG A 3 -43.28 -26.17 57.79
C ARG A 3 -42.63 -25.41 56.64
N HIS A 4 -42.24 -24.18 56.95
CA HIS A 4 -41.37 -23.34 56.15
C HIS A 4 -39.93 -23.84 56.26
N ALA A 5 -39.17 -23.73 55.17
CA ALA A 5 -37.73 -23.60 55.24
C ALA A 5 -37.29 -22.71 54.06
N ALA A 6 -36.86 -21.50 54.41
CA ALA A 6 -36.15 -20.58 53.53
C ALA A 6 -34.65 -20.87 53.64
N LEU A 7 -33.92 -20.82 52.52
CA LEU A 7 -32.47 -20.58 52.46
C LEU A 7 -32.13 -20.28 50.97
N LEU A 8 -31.95 -19.02 50.55
CA LEU A 8 -30.76 -18.16 50.58
C LEU A 8 -29.58 -18.63 49.71
N THR A 9 -29.06 -17.68 48.92
CA THR A 9 -27.72 -17.59 48.26
C THR A 9 -27.50 -18.45 47.00
N ALA A 10 -26.89 -17.99 45.90
CA ALA A 10 -26.11 -16.77 45.62
C ALA A 10 -26.26 -16.37 44.15
N LEU A 11 -26.38 -15.07 43.88
CA LEU A 11 -26.30 -14.48 42.55
C LEU A 11 -24.81 -14.24 42.25
N VAL A 12 -24.21 -15.03 41.36
CA VAL A 12 -22.88 -14.72 40.81
C VAL A 12 -23.09 -13.82 39.60
N ALA A 13 -23.00 -12.52 39.81
CA ALA A 13 -22.89 -11.55 38.72
C ALA A 13 -21.44 -11.53 38.25
N THR A 14 -21.12 -12.30 37.22
CA THR A 14 -19.84 -12.19 36.53
C THR A 14 -19.90 -11.00 35.58
N THR A 15 -19.49 -9.82 36.06
CA THR A 15 -19.19 -8.67 35.20
C THR A 15 -17.93 -8.98 34.39
N LEU A 16 -18.10 -9.48 33.17
CA LEU A 16 -17.05 -9.44 32.16
C LEU A 16 -17.02 -8.01 31.58
N ALA A 17 -16.30 -7.12 32.25
CA ALA A 17 -15.86 -5.86 31.66
C ALA A 17 -14.76 -6.19 30.65
N CYS A 18 -15.15 -6.59 29.43
CA CYS A 18 -14.21 -6.62 28.33
C CYS A 18 -13.97 -5.17 27.93
N CYS A 19 -12.80 -4.65 28.27
CA CYS A 19 -12.29 -3.37 27.82
C CYS A 19 -12.31 -3.33 26.29
N ALA A 20 -13.37 -2.75 25.71
CA ALA A 20 -13.31 -2.20 24.38
C ALA A 20 -12.51 -0.90 24.46
N HIS A 21 -11.19 -1.02 24.66
CA HIS A 21 -10.28 0.08 24.38
C HIS A 21 -10.06 0.06 22.86
N SER A 22 -11.00 0.68 22.17
CA SER A 22 -10.84 1.13 20.79
C SER A 22 -9.70 2.14 20.74
N GLY A 23 -8.48 1.65 20.74
CA GLY A 23 -7.34 2.40 20.26
C GLY A 23 -7.43 2.40 18.75
N THR A 24 -8.13 3.37 18.18
CA THR A 24 -7.86 3.79 16.81
C THR A 24 -6.43 4.31 16.81
N ARG A 25 -5.45 3.42 16.61
CA ARG A 25 -4.15 3.83 16.09
C ARG A 25 -4.47 4.51 14.77
N ASP A 26 -4.18 5.80 14.69
CA ASP A 26 -4.17 6.52 13.43
C ASP A 26 -3.31 5.70 12.46
N LEU A 27 -3.96 5.09 11.46
CA LEU A 27 -3.30 4.36 10.37
C LEU A 27 -2.37 5.28 9.56
N ALA A 28 -2.38 6.58 9.83
CA ALA A 28 -1.46 7.55 9.26
C ALA A 28 -0.05 7.51 9.89
N ASP A 29 0.15 6.82 11.03
CA ASP A 29 1.41 6.82 11.79
C ASP A 29 2.20 5.49 11.69
N THR A 30 1.83 4.62 10.72
CA THR A 30 2.48 3.31 10.50
C THR A 30 3.55 3.31 9.41
N ALA A 31 3.65 4.38 8.61
CA ALA A 31 4.73 4.48 7.63
C ALA A 31 6.08 4.57 8.37
N PRO A 32 7.08 3.74 8.02
CA PRO A 32 8.39 3.87 8.63
C PRO A 32 8.93 5.30 8.39
N PRO A 33 9.72 5.87 9.33
CA PRO A 33 10.10 7.29 9.34
C PRO A 33 10.91 7.76 8.11
N ASP A 34 11.26 6.82 7.22
CA ASP A 34 11.99 6.96 5.98
C ASP A 34 11.22 6.47 4.74
N ALA A 35 9.91 6.24 4.85
CA ALA A 35 9.01 6.01 3.72
C ALA A 35 8.91 7.29 2.86
N VAL A 36 9.99 7.65 2.19
CA VAL A 36 10.02 8.70 1.18
C VAL A 36 9.13 8.19 0.04
N SER A 37 8.11 8.97 -0.30
CA SER A 37 7.33 8.71 -1.50
C SER A 37 8.27 8.77 -2.71
N HIS A 38 8.60 7.60 -3.27
CA HIS A 38 9.34 7.47 -4.53
C HIS A 38 8.43 7.68 -5.76
N PHE A 39 7.17 7.99 -5.51
CA PHE A 39 6.22 8.35 -6.54
C PHE A 39 6.41 9.80 -6.97
N PRO A 40 6.32 10.08 -8.28
CA PRO A 40 6.41 11.45 -8.79
C PRO A 40 5.21 12.32 -8.39
N GLU A 41 4.04 11.71 -8.22
CA GLU A 41 2.86 12.36 -7.65
C GLU A 41 2.79 12.13 -6.15
N ARG A 42 2.16 13.06 -5.42
CA ARG A 42 1.79 12.81 -4.03
C ARG A 42 0.61 11.85 -4.01
N PHE A 43 0.88 10.57 -3.86
CA PHE A 43 -0.05 9.60 -3.31
C PHE A 43 0.13 9.61 -1.79
N PRO A 44 -0.63 10.45 -1.04
CA PRO A 44 -0.45 10.53 0.39
C PRO A 44 -0.71 9.16 1.01
N ASN A 45 0.16 8.75 1.93
CA ASN A 45 0.03 7.48 2.66
C ASN A 45 0.11 6.24 1.75
N VAL A 46 0.94 6.26 0.70
CA VAL A 46 1.31 5.07 -0.07
C VAL A 46 2.83 4.92 -0.06
N TYR A 47 3.30 3.71 0.23
CA TYR A 47 4.72 3.36 0.18
C TYR A 47 4.91 1.92 -0.27
N LEU A 48 6.07 1.63 -0.88
CA LEU A 48 6.45 0.27 -1.26
C LEU A 48 6.69 -0.56 0.01
N GLY A 49 6.12 -1.75 0.08
CA GLY A 49 6.06 -2.60 1.28
C GLY A 49 4.79 -2.43 2.10
N MET A 50 3.93 -1.47 1.76
CA MET A 50 2.64 -1.29 2.42
C MET A 50 1.79 -2.57 2.31
N PRO A 51 1.32 -3.15 3.43
CA PRO A 51 0.41 -4.29 3.39
C PRO A 51 -0.89 -3.95 2.66
N MET A 52 -1.43 -4.87 1.85
CA MET A 52 -2.65 -4.62 1.07
C MET A 52 -3.84 -4.20 1.96
N ALA A 53 -3.96 -4.77 3.17
CA ALA A 53 -5.02 -4.39 4.10
C ALA A 53 -4.90 -2.93 4.59
N GLU A 54 -3.67 -2.44 4.79
CA GLU A 54 -3.39 -1.05 5.15
C GLU A 54 -3.67 -0.13 3.96
N TRP A 55 -3.22 -0.50 2.76
CA TRP A 55 -3.50 0.24 1.53
C TRP A 55 -5.01 0.39 1.26
N ARG A 56 -5.77 -0.69 1.46
CA ARG A 56 -7.24 -0.68 1.33
C ARG A 56 -7.93 0.24 2.32
N ALA A 57 -7.36 0.39 3.52
CA ALA A 57 -7.91 1.31 4.52
C ALA A 57 -7.69 2.79 4.12
N THR A 58 -6.64 3.09 3.37
CA THR A 58 -6.38 4.44 2.84
C THR A 58 -7.07 4.71 1.50
N HIS A 59 -7.49 3.67 0.78
CA HIS A 59 -8.20 3.75 -0.51
C HIS A 59 -9.56 3.03 -0.44
N PRO A 60 -10.52 3.52 0.36
CA PRO A 60 -11.80 2.85 0.57
C PRO A 60 -12.64 2.73 -0.70
N ASP A 61 -12.45 3.64 -1.65
CA ASP A 61 -13.16 3.69 -2.93
C ASP A 61 -12.42 2.97 -4.07
N ALA A 62 -11.25 2.37 -3.80
CA ALA A 62 -10.48 1.67 -4.82
C ALA A 62 -11.27 0.49 -5.40
N PRO A 63 -11.18 0.24 -6.72
CA PRO A 63 -11.83 -0.89 -7.37
C PRO A 63 -11.46 -2.26 -6.75
N PRO A 64 -12.25 -3.31 -6.99
CA PRO A 64 -11.93 -4.65 -6.52
C PRO A 64 -10.53 -5.10 -6.93
N ALA A 65 -9.90 -5.89 -6.08
CA ALA A 65 -8.65 -6.54 -6.40
C ALA A 65 -8.92 -7.72 -7.33
N GLU A 66 -8.11 -7.84 -8.37
CA GLU A 66 -8.18 -8.93 -9.33
C GLU A 66 -6.90 -9.75 -9.27
N ALA A 67 -7.00 -11.05 -9.56
CA ALA A 67 -5.81 -11.85 -9.82
C ALA A 67 -5.14 -11.30 -11.09
N GLY A 68 -3.83 -11.08 -11.04
CA GLY A 68 -3.09 -10.67 -12.22
C GLY A 68 -3.02 -11.76 -13.29
N THR A 69 -2.41 -11.44 -14.43
CA THR A 69 -2.06 -12.45 -15.45
C THR A 69 -1.16 -13.55 -14.90
N PHE A 70 -0.39 -13.25 -13.86
CA PHE A 70 0.40 -14.20 -13.11
C PHE A 70 -0.18 -14.34 -11.70
N ASP A 71 -0.12 -15.55 -11.17
CA ASP A 71 -0.70 -15.96 -9.88
C ASP A 71 0.01 -15.36 -8.67
N PHE A 72 1.29 -15.03 -8.80
CA PHE A 72 2.09 -14.39 -7.74
C PHE A 72 1.69 -12.94 -7.41
N ARG A 73 0.70 -12.36 -8.11
CA ARG A 73 0.30 -10.96 -7.88
C ARG A 73 -1.20 -10.71 -7.93
N ILE A 74 -1.62 -9.82 -7.04
CA ILE A 74 -2.90 -9.15 -7.07
C ILE A 74 -2.72 -7.79 -7.74
N VAL A 75 -3.69 -7.41 -8.57
CA VAL A 75 -3.72 -6.15 -9.30
C VAL A 75 -4.92 -5.33 -8.84
N VAL A 76 -4.68 -4.05 -8.57
CA VAL A 76 -5.75 -3.06 -8.40
C VAL A 76 -5.53 -1.96 -9.43
N VAL A 77 -6.51 -1.75 -10.30
CA VAL A 77 -6.49 -0.70 -11.31
C VAL A 77 -7.36 0.45 -10.82
N GLU A 78 -6.73 1.57 -10.47
CA GLU A 78 -7.41 2.75 -9.94
C GLU A 78 -7.48 3.84 -11.01
N PRO A 79 -8.68 4.15 -11.55
CA PRO A 79 -8.83 5.20 -12.54
C PRO A 79 -8.80 6.58 -11.90
N GLN A 80 -8.03 7.49 -12.49
CA GLN A 80 -7.94 8.91 -12.12
C GLN A 80 -7.77 9.18 -10.61
N PRO A 81 -6.81 8.54 -9.92
CA PRO A 81 -6.65 8.69 -8.46
C PRO A 81 -6.26 10.11 -8.06
N VAL A 82 -5.60 10.84 -8.96
CA VAL A 82 -5.21 12.25 -8.77
C VAL A 82 -5.32 13.03 -10.09
N PRO A 83 -5.47 14.36 -10.05
CA PRO A 83 -5.56 15.18 -11.25
C PRO A 83 -4.35 15.00 -12.18
N GLY A 84 -4.61 14.70 -13.44
CA GLY A 84 -3.57 14.58 -14.47
C GLY A 84 -3.00 13.17 -14.63
N VAL A 85 -3.38 12.22 -13.78
CA VAL A 85 -3.12 10.79 -13.96
C VAL A 85 -4.38 10.15 -14.55
N GLU A 86 -4.23 9.34 -15.60
CA GLU A 86 -5.34 8.59 -16.19
C GLU A 86 -5.68 7.38 -15.33
N GLU A 87 -4.64 6.66 -14.89
CA GLU A 87 -4.78 5.40 -14.16
C GLU A 87 -3.52 5.13 -13.32
N VAL A 88 -3.69 4.46 -12.18
CA VAL A 88 -2.58 3.77 -11.51
C VAL A 88 -2.90 2.29 -11.37
N THR A 89 -1.95 1.45 -11.78
CA THR A 89 -1.98 0.02 -11.50
C THR A 89 -1.11 -0.28 -10.29
N TRP A 90 -1.69 -0.87 -9.25
CA TRP A 90 -1.02 -1.28 -8.02
C TRP A 90 -0.83 -2.79 -8.02
N TYR A 91 0.39 -3.25 -7.76
CA TYR A 91 0.75 -4.68 -7.73
C TYR A 91 1.15 -5.11 -6.32
N PHE A 92 0.41 -6.07 -5.78
CA PHE A 92 0.65 -6.67 -4.48
C PHE A 92 1.12 -8.10 -4.65
N ASP A 93 2.19 -8.49 -3.96
CA ASP A 93 2.71 -9.86 -4.01
C ASP A 93 1.77 -10.79 -3.25
N THR A 94 1.43 -11.97 -3.78
CA THR A 94 0.53 -12.91 -3.09
C THR A 94 1.25 -13.92 -2.21
N ASP A 95 2.54 -14.11 -2.45
CA ASP A 95 3.35 -15.17 -1.85
C ASP A 95 3.99 -14.69 -0.54
N LEU A 96 4.18 -13.37 -0.40
CA LEU A 96 4.71 -12.74 0.79
C LEU A 96 3.63 -12.41 1.84
N PRO A 97 3.96 -12.52 3.15
CA PRO A 97 3.04 -12.16 4.23
C PRO A 97 2.54 -10.72 4.13
N GLY A 98 1.23 -10.54 4.31
CA GLY A 98 0.60 -9.21 4.30
C GLY A 98 0.36 -8.63 2.91
N GLN A 99 0.72 -9.37 1.85
CA GLN A 99 0.55 -8.98 0.45
C GLN A 99 1.09 -7.58 0.19
N PRO A 100 2.42 -7.38 0.30
CA PRO A 100 3.00 -6.04 0.23
C PRO A 100 2.87 -5.44 -1.18
N LEU A 101 2.61 -4.14 -1.24
CA LEU A 101 2.73 -3.34 -2.47
C LEU A 101 4.19 -3.32 -2.91
N TYR A 102 4.52 -3.91 -4.06
CA TYR A 102 5.91 -4.00 -4.51
C TYR A 102 6.16 -3.28 -5.84
N GLU A 103 5.10 -2.99 -6.60
CA GLU A 103 5.20 -2.22 -7.84
C GLU A 103 3.94 -1.37 -8.05
N ALA A 104 4.13 -0.22 -8.68
CA ALA A 104 3.05 0.60 -9.17
C ALA A 104 3.40 1.23 -10.53
N ILE A 105 2.40 1.32 -11.40
CA ILE A 105 2.52 1.94 -12.72
C ILE A 105 1.55 3.12 -12.79
N VAL A 106 2.10 4.33 -12.93
CA VAL A 106 1.33 5.56 -13.10
C VAL A 106 1.21 5.86 -14.59
N ASP A 107 0.01 5.76 -15.15
CA ASP A 107 -0.26 6.11 -16.55
C ASP A 107 -0.83 7.52 -16.66
N TYR A 108 -0.16 8.36 -17.45
CA TYR A 108 -0.60 9.70 -17.76
C TYR A 108 -1.45 9.77 -19.03
N GLY A 109 -1.55 8.67 -19.79
CA GLY A 109 -2.34 8.64 -21.00
C GLY A 109 -1.90 9.66 -22.03
N SER A 110 -2.87 10.42 -22.53
CA SER A 110 -2.63 11.56 -23.42
C SER A 110 -2.00 12.79 -22.74
N ASN A 111 -1.90 12.82 -21.40
CA ASN A 111 -1.37 13.96 -20.64
C ASN A 111 0.16 13.98 -20.61
N ALA A 112 0.77 14.23 -21.77
CA ALA A 112 2.23 14.33 -21.89
C ALA A 112 2.85 15.40 -20.96
N ALA A 113 2.15 16.52 -20.73
CA ALA A 113 2.63 17.58 -19.85
C ALA A 113 2.68 17.15 -18.38
N GLY A 114 1.69 16.39 -17.90
CA GLY A 114 1.69 15.79 -16.57
C GLY A 114 2.89 14.86 -16.38
N ARG A 115 3.11 13.95 -17.33
CA ARG A 115 4.28 13.06 -17.31
C ARG A 115 5.61 13.81 -17.28
N THR A 116 5.75 14.88 -18.07
CA THR A 116 6.98 15.68 -18.07
C THR A 116 7.23 16.31 -16.69
N ARG A 117 6.21 16.90 -16.06
CA ARG A 117 6.33 17.46 -14.71
C ARG A 117 6.71 16.40 -13.67
N ALA A 118 6.11 15.21 -13.79
CA ALA A 118 6.42 14.08 -12.95
C ALA A 118 7.87 13.63 -13.08
N ILE A 119 8.40 13.56 -14.30
CA ILE A 119 9.83 13.28 -14.56
C ILE A 119 10.73 14.38 -14.00
N GLU A 120 10.38 15.65 -14.19
CA GLU A 120 11.14 16.78 -13.66
C GLU A 120 11.20 16.74 -12.12
N ALA A 121 10.13 16.31 -11.46
CA ALA A 121 10.06 16.18 -10.01
C ALA A 121 10.99 15.08 -9.45
N LEU A 122 11.29 14.03 -10.23
CA LEU A 122 12.24 12.98 -9.85
C LEU A 122 13.70 13.44 -9.94
N GLY A 123 13.95 14.56 -10.62
CA GLY A 123 15.29 15.12 -10.81
C GLY A 123 16.08 14.45 -11.94
N PRO A 124 17.40 14.67 -12.00
CA PRO A 124 18.24 14.13 -13.07
C PRO A 124 18.21 12.59 -13.10
N SER A 125 17.97 12.02 -14.27
CA SER A 125 17.98 10.57 -14.48
C SER A 125 19.38 10.04 -14.82
N GLU A 126 19.56 8.74 -14.69
CA GLU A 126 20.76 8.03 -15.14
C GLU A 126 20.61 7.54 -16.58
N GLY A 127 21.65 7.70 -17.41
CA GLY A 127 21.68 7.12 -18.76
C GLY A 127 20.74 7.78 -19.79
N ALA A 128 20.58 7.09 -20.93
CA ALA A 128 19.84 7.61 -22.10
C ALA A 128 18.31 7.42 -22.01
N ARG A 129 17.84 6.54 -21.11
CA ARG A 129 16.43 6.33 -20.81
C ARG A 129 16.17 6.82 -19.39
N PRO A 130 15.14 7.66 -19.13
CA PRO A 130 14.94 8.20 -17.79
C PRO A 130 14.68 7.09 -16.77
N GLN A 131 15.64 6.90 -15.89
CA GLN A 131 15.60 5.97 -14.76
C GLN A 131 16.28 6.60 -13.53
N TRP A 132 15.85 6.17 -12.36
CA TRP A 132 16.38 6.58 -11.07
C TRP A 132 16.46 5.37 -10.15
N GLN A 133 17.51 5.30 -9.35
CA GLN A 133 17.68 4.26 -8.34
C GLN A 133 17.88 4.92 -6.98
N TYR A 134 17.09 4.49 -6.00
CA TYR A 134 17.11 5.00 -4.66
C TYR A 134 17.51 3.89 -3.70
N ALA A 135 18.55 4.15 -2.89
CA ALA A 135 18.79 3.36 -1.70
C ALA A 135 17.73 3.74 -0.65
N THR A 136 17.13 2.76 -0.01
CA THR A 136 16.13 2.97 1.05
C THR A 136 16.61 2.34 2.35
N SER A 137 16.13 2.84 3.49
CA SER A 137 16.35 2.18 4.79
C SER A 137 15.37 1.03 5.06
N MET A 138 14.44 0.76 4.13
CA MET A 138 13.54 -0.40 4.17
C MET A 138 14.26 -1.73 3.87
N GLY A 139 15.54 -1.69 3.50
CA GLY A 139 16.36 -2.89 3.27
C GLY A 139 16.28 -3.43 1.84
N TYR A 140 15.62 -2.72 0.93
CA TYR A 140 15.60 -3.01 -0.51
C TYR A 140 15.77 -1.72 -1.33
N PRO A 141 16.39 -1.78 -2.52
CA PRO A 141 16.42 -0.64 -3.42
C PRO A 141 15.02 -0.31 -3.97
N VAL A 142 14.89 0.88 -4.55
CA VAL A 142 13.74 1.27 -5.36
C VAL A 142 14.24 1.77 -6.71
N ARG A 143 13.62 1.36 -7.80
CA ARG A 143 13.88 1.91 -9.13
C ARG A 143 12.61 2.54 -9.67
N VAL A 144 12.80 3.68 -10.30
CA VAL A 144 11.77 4.40 -11.03
C VAL A 144 12.23 4.54 -12.47
N TRP A 145 11.36 4.30 -13.44
CA TRP A 145 11.70 4.55 -14.85
C TRP A 145 10.49 4.98 -15.65
N ALA A 146 10.77 5.74 -16.71
CA ALA A 146 9.73 6.20 -17.63
C ALA A 146 9.61 5.24 -18.83
N PHE A 147 8.40 4.83 -19.16
CA PHE A 147 8.11 3.95 -20.31
C PHE A 147 6.84 4.38 -21.03
N SER A 148 6.96 4.82 -22.29
CA SER A 148 5.83 5.39 -23.05
C SER A 148 5.15 6.52 -22.25
N THR A 149 3.84 6.48 -22.07
CA THR A 149 3.02 7.41 -21.25
C THR A 149 3.09 7.16 -19.76
N LYS A 150 3.86 6.15 -19.33
CA LYS A 150 3.88 5.64 -17.95
C LYS A 150 5.15 6.01 -17.21
N ILE A 151 5.05 6.02 -15.88
CA ILE A 151 6.17 5.94 -14.94
C ILE A 151 5.95 4.69 -14.10
N VAL A 152 6.96 3.82 -14.04
CA VAL A 152 6.95 2.61 -13.22
C VAL A 152 7.79 2.85 -11.98
N VAL A 153 7.29 2.42 -10.83
CA VAL A 153 7.93 2.50 -9.53
C VAL A 153 7.96 1.09 -8.95
N ALA A 154 9.14 0.50 -8.78
CA ALA A 154 9.28 -0.89 -8.34
C ALA A 154 10.27 -1.04 -7.18
N ALA A 155 9.92 -1.91 -6.24
CA ALA A 155 10.77 -2.43 -5.18
C ALA A 155 11.14 -3.88 -5.49
N GLY A 156 12.39 -4.15 -5.78
CA GLY A 156 13.05 -5.46 -5.61
C GLY A 156 13.30 -5.76 -4.14
N MET A 157 12.18 -5.83 -3.46
CA MET A 157 11.98 -6.47 -2.19
C MET A 157 12.29 -7.97 -2.32
N PRO A 158 12.97 -8.58 -1.34
CA PRO A 158 13.30 -10.00 -1.39
C PRO A 158 12.07 -10.89 -1.59
N GLY A 159 12.16 -11.87 -2.50
CA GLY A 159 11.09 -12.79 -2.82
C GLY A 159 10.02 -12.27 -3.79
N THR A 160 10.12 -11.03 -4.27
CA THR A 160 9.24 -10.49 -5.32
C THR A 160 9.83 -10.68 -6.72
N GLU A 161 9.06 -10.39 -7.77
CA GLU A 161 9.51 -10.42 -9.18
C GLU A 161 10.79 -9.60 -9.44
N TRP A 162 11.02 -8.55 -8.64
CA TRP A 162 12.16 -7.64 -8.82
C TRP A 162 13.37 -7.99 -7.93
N ASP A 163 13.33 -9.10 -7.19
CA ASP A 163 14.46 -9.53 -6.35
C ASP A 163 15.69 -9.85 -7.21
N GLY A 164 16.80 -9.15 -6.95
CA GLY A 164 18.07 -9.31 -7.68
C GLY A 164 18.19 -8.54 -9.01
N GLU A 165 17.16 -7.81 -9.45
CA GLU A 165 17.11 -7.13 -10.75
C GLU A 165 17.54 -5.63 -10.67
N TRP A 166 18.75 -5.36 -10.16
CA TRP A 166 19.16 -4.02 -9.67
C TRP A 166 20.44 -3.40 -10.24
#